data_AF-A0AAE1L475-F1
#
_entry.id   AF-A0AAE1L475-F1
#
_cell.length_a   1.000
_cell.length_b   1.000
_cell.length_c   1.000
_cell.angle_alpha   90.00
_cell.angle_beta   90.00
_cell.angle_gamma   90.00
#
_symmetry.space_group_name_H-M   'P 1'
#
loop_
_entity.id
_entity.type
_entity.pdbx_description
1 polymer ?
#
loop_
_entity_poly.entity_id
_entity_poly.type
_entity_poly.pdbx_seq_one_letter_code
_entity_poly.pdbx_strand_id
1 'polypeptide(L)'
;MVECGPEGSSTCPSSHKCHLSPLGRVRCAMTSVTLATVRVQFVARHFNPETNQCQTFRYGGCDGNLNNFETEEECWNACPSLTPCERMREKNIRHAGTD
;
A
#
# COMPACT_ATOMS: atom_id res chain seq x y z
N MET A 1 -2.75 -2.45 -20.51
CA MET A 1 -2.55 -1.46 -19.42
C MET A 1 -3.03 -0.15 -19.99
N VAL A 2 -4.25 0.27 -19.64
CA VAL A 2 -4.85 1.49 -20.21
C VAL A 2 -4.46 2.64 -19.29
N GLU A 3 -3.51 3.45 -19.74
CA GLU A 3 -3.19 4.74 -19.12
C GLU A 3 -4.34 5.70 -19.44
N CYS A 4 -4.92 6.31 -18.42
CA CYS A 4 -5.98 7.28 -18.59
C CYS A 4 -5.51 8.62 -18.03
N GLY A 5 -5.60 9.67 -18.84
CA GLY A 5 -5.05 10.97 -18.46
C GLY A 5 -5.09 11.96 -19.63
N PRO A 6 -4.63 13.21 -19.41
CA PRO A 6 -4.70 14.26 -20.42
C PRO A 6 -3.89 13.97 -21.70
N GLU A 7 -2.93 13.04 -21.64
CA GLU A 7 -2.01 12.70 -22.74
C GLU A 7 -2.32 11.33 -23.39
N GLY A 8 -3.40 10.64 -23.00
CA GLY A 8 -3.73 9.32 -23.53
C GLY A 8 -5.15 8.85 -23.18
N SER A 9 -5.88 8.38 -24.20
CA SER A 9 -7.25 7.81 -24.20
C SER A 9 -8.07 8.17 -22.96
N SER A 10 -8.74 9.30 -23.03
CA SER A 10 -9.46 10.00 -21.94
C SER A 10 -10.63 9.25 -21.29
N THR A 11 -10.77 7.95 -21.51
CA THR A 11 -11.88 7.18 -20.97
C THR A 11 -11.44 5.76 -20.61
N CYS A 12 -11.53 5.45 -19.32
CA CYS A 12 -11.53 4.07 -18.89
C CYS A 12 -12.74 3.32 -19.48
N PRO A 13 -12.67 1.99 -19.64
CA PRO A 13 -13.84 1.16 -19.92
C PRO A 13 -14.99 1.49 -18.95
N SER A 14 -16.24 1.32 -19.36
CA SER A 14 -17.43 1.69 -18.57
C SER A 14 -17.49 1.11 -17.16
N SER A 15 -16.78 0.00 -16.92
CA SER A 15 -16.63 -0.66 -15.62
C SER A 15 -15.44 -0.20 -14.80
N HIS A 16 -14.72 0.86 -15.19
CA HIS A 16 -13.49 1.31 -14.55
C HIS A 16 -13.45 2.84 -14.36
N LYS A 17 -12.78 3.29 -13.30
CA LYS A 17 -12.51 4.71 -13.01
C LYS A 17 -11.01 4.97 -12.99
N CYS A 18 -10.61 6.18 -13.41
CA CYS A 18 -9.23 6.63 -13.28
C CYS A 18 -8.87 6.86 -11.82
N HIS A 19 -7.75 6.29 -11.39
CA HIS A 19 -7.19 6.45 -10.05
C HIS A 19 -5.69 6.78 -10.13
N LEU A 20 -5.22 7.66 -9.25
CA LEU A 20 -3.82 8.03 -9.11
C LEU A 20 -3.17 7.13 -8.06
N SER A 21 -2.18 6.35 -8.46
CA SER A 21 -1.43 5.51 -7.52
C SER A 21 -0.46 6.34 -6.67
N PRO A 22 -0.02 5.83 -5.51
CA PRO A 22 0.99 6.50 -4.67
C PRO A 22 2.33 6.73 -5.38
N LEU A 23 2.59 5.97 -6.46
CA LEU A 23 3.78 6.12 -7.32
C LEU A 23 3.57 7.14 -8.46
N GLY A 24 2.49 7.94 -8.42
CA GLY A 24 2.20 8.96 -9.43
C GLY A 24 1.73 8.40 -10.79
N ARG A 25 1.32 7.12 -10.84
CA ARG A 25 0.84 6.49 -12.08
C ARG A 25 -0.68 6.53 -12.13
N VAL A 26 -1.25 6.96 -13.25
CA VAL A 26 -2.70 6.97 -13.45
C VAL A 26 -3.14 5.69 -14.14
N ARG A 27 -4.07 4.95 -13.52
CA ARG A 27 -4.55 3.66 -14.03
C ARG A 27 -6.07 3.55 -13.92
N CYS A 28 -6.67 2.72 -14.76
CA CYS A 28 -8.07 2.33 -14.66
C CYS A 28 -8.27 1.23 -13.61
N ALA A 29 -9.09 1.50 -12.58
CA ALA A 29 -9.48 0.55 -11.54
C ALA A 29 -10.97 0.18 -11.67
N MET A 30 -11.32 -1.10 -11.49
CA MET A 30 -12.69 -1.60 -11.70
C MET A 30 -13.67 -1.05 -10.63
N THR A 31 -14.87 -0.64 -11.05
CA THR A 31 -15.92 -0.08 -10.16
C THR A 31 -16.93 -1.10 -9.67
N SER A 32 -17.04 -2.25 -10.34
CA SER A 32 -18.05 -3.26 -10.02
C SER A 32 -17.37 -4.50 -9.47
N VAL A 33 -17.44 -4.66 -8.14
CA VAL A 33 -16.93 -5.85 -7.45
C VAL A 33 -17.93 -6.99 -7.59
N THR A 34 -18.08 -7.55 -8.80
CA THR A 34 -18.66 -8.89 -8.96
C THR A 34 -17.58 -9.96 -8.75
N LEU A 35 -16.78 -9.80 -7.68
CA LEU A 35 -15.75 -10.74 -7.23
C LEU A 35 -15.88 -11.02 -5.72
N ALA A 36 -17.03 -10.72 -5.11
CA ALA A 36 -17.30 -11.06 -3.71
C ALA A 36 -17.57 -12.58 -3.48
N THR A 37 -17.63 -13.40 -4.54
CA THR A 37 -17.90 -14.85 -4.44
C THR A 37 -16.64 -15.72 -4.42
N VAL A 38 -15.45 -15.13 -4.58
CA VAL A 38 -14.18 -15.82 -4.34
C VAL A 38 -13.48 -15.06 -3.24
N ARG A 39 -13.07 -15.73 -2.16
CA ARG A 39 -12.20 -15.12 -1.12
C ARG A 39 -10.81 -14.87 -1.70
N VAL A 40 -10.71 -14.02 -2.72
CA VAL A 40 -9.43 -13.61 -3.31
C VAL A 40 -8.77 -12.70 -2.30
N GLN A 41 -7.80 -13.25 -1.60
CA GLN A 41 -6.94 -12.50 -0.69
C GLN A 41 -5.62 -12.32 -1.41
N PHE A 42 -5.29 -11.08 -1.72
CA PHE A 42 -4.00 -10.70 -2.25
C PHE A 42 -2.99 -10.72 -1.11
N VAL A 43 -1.79 -11.24 -1.38
CA VAL A 43 -0.67 -11.05 -0.47
C VAL A 43 -0.14 -9.64 -0.72
N ALA A 44 -0.28 -8.78 0.26
CA ALA A 44 0.25 -7.44 0.24
C ALA A 44 1.26 -7.26 1.38
N ARG A 45 2.00 -6.16 1.37
CA ARG A 45 2.99 -5.81 2.38
C ARG A 45 2.66 -4.47 3.01
N HIS A 46 2.89 -4.35 4.30
CA HIS A 46 2.80 -3.10 5.03
C HIS A 46 4.05 -2.94 5.90
N PHE A 47 4.47 -1.71 6.11
CA PHE A 47 5.51 -1.39 7.08
C PHE A 47 4.91 -1.41 8.49
N ASN A 48 5.58 -2.11 9.39
CA ASN A 48 5.28 -2.13 10.81
C ASN A 48 6.36 -1.32 11.55
N PRO A 49 6.02 -0.14 12.13
CA PRO A 49 6.99 0.71 12.81
C PRO A 49 7.46 0.14 14.16
N GLU A 50 6.69 -0.75 14.79
CA GLU A 50 7.08 -1.37 16.06
C GLU A 50 8.22 -2.36 15.89
N THR A 51 8.17 -3.14 14.81
CA THR A 51 9.21 -4.10 14.43
C THR A 51 10.24 -3.49 13.48
N ASN A 52 9.94 -2.33 12.89
CA ASN A 52 10.71 -1.66 11.85
C ASN A 52 10.95 -2.58 10.65
N GLN A 53 9.88 -3.25 10.20
CA GLN A 53 9.92 -4.25 9.15
C GLN A 53 8.72 -4.17 8.20
N CYS A 54 8.96 -4.49 6.94
CA CYS A 54 7.90 -4.78 5.98
C CYS A 54 7.35 -6.20 6.21
N GLN A 55 6.08 -6.30 6.54
CA GLN A 55 5.39 -7.54 6.90
C GLN A 55 4.28 -7.85 5.89
N THR A 56 4.07 -9.13 5.60
CA THR A 56 2.99 -9.56 4.71
C THR A 56 1.65 -9.61 5.43
N PHE A 57 0.59 -9.17 4.76
CA PHE A 57 -0.78 -9.29 5.24
C PHE A 57 -1.74 -9.70 4.12
N ARG A 58 -2.93 -10.17 4.49
CA ARG A 58 -4.00 -10.53 3.54
C ARG A 58 -4.82 -9.29 3.24
N TYR A 59 -4.78 -8.86 1.97
CA TYR A 59 -5.55 -7.72 1.48
C TYR A 59 -6.76 -8.19 0.68
N GLY A 60 -7.94 -7.63 1.00
CA GLY A 60 -9.21 -7.98 0.35
C GLY A 60 -9.36 -7.44 -1.08
N GLY A 61 -8.43 -6.62 -1.57
CA GLY A 61 -8.43 -6.10 -2.94
C GLY A 61 -9.10 -4.73 -3.12
N CYS A 62 -9.82 -4.21 -2.12
CA CYS A 62 -10.38 -2.86 -2.12
C CYS A 62 -10.29 -2.20 -0.73
N ASP A 63 -10.52 -0.88 -0.66
CA ASP A 63 -10.59 -0.09 0.59
C ASP A 63 -9.36 -0.21 1.51
N GLY A 64 -8.17 -0.29 0.90
CA GLY A 64 -6.90 -0.27 1.63
C GLY A 64 -6.46 1.15 1.99
N ASN A 65 -5.44 1.27 2.84
CA ASN A 65 -4.73 2.53 3.06
C ASN A 65 -3.41 2.56 2.25
N LEU A 66 -2.65 3.65 2.36
CA LEU A 66 -1.38 3.83 1.63
C LEU A 66 -0.25 2.91 2.12
N ASN A 67 -0.37 2.27 3.28
CA ASN A 67 0.59 1.31 3.80
C ASN A 67 0.28 -0.10 3.24
N ASN A 68 0.28 -0.20 1.92
CA ASN A 68 -0.08 -1.40 1.17
C ASN A 68 0.75 -1.46 -0.12
N PHE A 69 1.67 -2.42 -0.19
CA PHE A 69 2.65 -2.57 -1.26
C PHE A 69 2.57 -3.97 -1.87
N GLU A 70 2.82 -4.07 -3.17
CA GLU A 70 2.79 -5.35 -3.89
C GLU A 70 4.07 -6.14 -3.61
N THR A 71 5.22 -5.45 -3.56
CA THR A 71 6.54 -6.08 -3.35
C THR A 71 7.23 -5.63 -2.07
N GLU A 72 8.19 -6.42 -1.61
CA GLU A 72 8.96 -6.13 -0.40
C GLU A 72 9.87 -4.93 -0.62
N GLU A 73 10.48 -4.87 -1.79
CA GLU A 73 11.29 -3.76 -2.25
C GLU A 73 10.50 -2.45 -2.28
N GLU A 74 9.26 -2.44 -2.79
CA GLU A 74 8.41 -1.26 -2.77
C GLU A 74 8.14 -0.75 -1.35
N CYS A 75 7.87 -1.67 -0.42
CA CYS A 75 7.66 -1.30 0.98
C CYS A 75 8.92 -0.71 1.63
N TRP A 76 10.09 -1.32 1.42
CA TRP A 76 11.37 -0.81 1.95
C TRP A 76 11.82 0.48 1.29
N ASN A 77 11.50 0.70 0.02
CA ASN A 77 11.80 1.94 -0.68
C ASN A 77 10.87 3.08 -0.24
N ALA A 78 9.62 2.77 0.12
CA ALA A 78 8.64 3.76 0.57
C ALA A 78 8.77 4.11 2.05
N CYS A 79 9.28 3.20 2.90
CA CYS A 79 9.32 3.37 4.34
C CYS A 79 10.76 3.44 4.89
N PRO A 80 11.05 4.36 5.82
CA PRO A 80 12.38 4.49 6.39
C PRO A 80 12.77 3.27 7.23
N SER A 81 13.95 2.70 6.96
CA SER A 81 14.54 1.68 7.83
C SER A 81 15.36 2.36 8.93
N LEU A 82 14.88 2.31 10.18
CA LEU A 82 15.66 2.82 11.32
C LEU A 82 16.91 1.95 11.56
N THR A 83 18.04 2.59 11.84
CA THR A 83 19.27 1.95 12.32
C THR A 83 19.07 1.29 13.70
N PRO A 84 19.94 0.36 14.12
CA PRO A 84 19.83 -0.25 15.45
C PRO A 84 19.77 0.78 16.59
N CYS A 85 20.57 1.85 16.52
CA CYS A 85 20.59 2.91 17.52
C CYS A 85 19.30 3.75 17.52
N GLU A 86 18.76 4.09 16.35
CA GLU A 86 17.49 4.82 16.24
C GLU A 86 16.32 3.99 16.78
N ARG A 87 16.29 2.67 16.49
CA ARG A 87 15.28 1.76 17.06
C ARG A 87 15.36 1.71 18.59
N MET A 88 16.57 1.66 19.14
CA MET A 88 16.76 1.68 20.60
C MET A 88 16.29 3.00 21.20
N ARG A 89 16.64 4.13 20.57
CA ARG A 89 16.19 5.46 21.00
C ARG A 89 14.67 5.57 21.05
N GLU A 90 13.98 5.14 19.99
CA GLU A 90 12.51 5.16 19.97
C GLU A 90 11.89 4.27 21.04
N LYS A 91 12.43 3.06 21.25
CA LYS A 91 11.95 2.16 22.31
C LYS A 91 12.13 2.81 23.69
N ASN A 92 13.28 3.43 23.95
CA ASN A 92 13.54 4.09 25.22
C ASN A 92 12.58 5.27 25.46
N ILE A 93 12.25 6.05 24.42
CA ILE A 93 11.24 7.12 24.52
C ILE A 93 9.85 6.56 24.84
N ARG A 94 9.43 5.46 24.19
CA ARG A 94 8.12 4.84 24.45
C ARG A 94 7.96 4.30 25.88
N HIS A 95 9.05 3.82 26.49
CA HIS A 95 9.03 3.33 27.88
C HIS A 95 9.15 4.46 28.91
N ALA A 96 9.66 5.63 28.52
CA ALA A 96 9.75 6.80 29.40
C ALA A 96 8.39 7.48 29.67
N GLY A 97 7.30 7.03 29.03
CA GLY A 97 5.94 7.58 29.20
C GLY A 97 4.99 6.70 30.03
N THR A 98 5.49 5.66 30.69
CA THR A 98 4.69 4.73 31.52
C THR A 98 4.94 4.87 33.02
N ASP A 99 5.52 5.99 33.47
CA ASP A 99 5.60 6.39 34.89
C ASP A 99 4.54 7.45 35.23
#